data_AF-A0A521WM22-F1
#
_entry.id   AF-A0A521WM22-F1
#
_cell.length_a   1.000
_cell.length_b   1.000
_cell.length_c   1.000
_cell.angle_alpha   90.00
_cell.angle_beta   90.00
_cell.angle_gamma   90.00
#
_symmetry.space_group_name_H-M   'P 1'
#
loop_
_entity.id
_entity.type
_entity.pdbx_description
1 polymer ?
#
loop_
_entity_poly.entity_id
_entity_poly.type
_entity_poly.pdbx_seq_one_letter_code
_entity_poly.pdbx_strand_id
1 'polypeptide(L)'
;MISYDEFAKVEIKVGKILSAEKIPDTDKLLKLSVDFGLKDSLVVETKATAEDVALQPSKQEPDIRQIVSGISAYFPDPEVLVGKKCMFVTNLEPRKIRGYESNGMLFAVSTPEGAFSLLEPADAIPPGAKAK
;
A
#
# COMPACT_ATOMS: atom_id res chain seq x y z
N MET A 1 14.72 12.65 18.19
CA MET A 1 13.55 11.97 18.77
C MET A 1 12.34 12.62 18.13
N ILE A 2 11.41 11.83 17.56
CA ILE A 2 10.18 12.37 16.99
C ILE A 2 9.09 12.44 18.06
N SER A 3 8.13 13.33 17.91
CA SER A 3 6.94 13.37 18.76
C SER A 3 5.92 12.30 18.34
N TYR A 4 4.97 12.01 19.22
CA TYR A 4 3.83 11.16 18.88
C TYR A 4 3.01 11.74 17.72
N ASP A 5 2.80 13.06 17.70
CA ASP A 5 2.04 13.73 16.63
C ASP A 5 2.75 13.64 15.27
N GLU A 6 4.08 13.59 15.27
CA GLU A 6 4.85 13.33 14.06
C GLU A 6 4.70 11.88 13.59
N PHE A 7 4.74 10.92 14.53
CA PHE A 7 4.49 9.51 14.20
C PHE A 7 3.06 9.28 13.69
N ALA A 8 2.07 9.90 14.32
CA ALA A 8 0.66 9.77 13.95
C ALA A 8 0.36 10.30 12.54
N LYS A 9 1.23 11.14 11.97
CA LYS A 9 1.12 11.57 10.57
C LYS A 9 1.50 10.47 9.59
N VAL A 10 2.26 9.44 9.98
CA VAL A 10 2.63 8.36 9.07
C VAL A 10 1.46 7.39 8.94
N GLU A 11 0.94 7.21 7.74
CA GLU A 11 -0.09 6.22 7.48
C GLU A 11 0.55 4.90 7.05
N ILE A 12 0.46 3.89 7.92
CA ILE A 12 0.84 2.52 7.60
C ILE A 12 -0.42 1.67 7.49
N LYS A 13 -0.59 0.96 6.37
CA LYS A 13 -1.76 0.11 6.10
C LYS A 13 -1.37 -1.30 5.68
N VAL A 14 -2.25 -2.25 5.94
CA VAL A 14 -2.18 -3.59 5.35
C VAL A 14 -2.55 -3.50 3.87
N GLY A 15 -1.70 -4.05 3.00
CA GLY A 15 -1.96 -4.19 1.57
C GLY A 15 -1.85 -5.64 1.14
N LYS A 16 -2.73 -6.10 0.25
CA LYS A 16 -2.65 -7.41 -0.40
C LYS A 16 -1.96 -7.26 -1.75
N ILE A 17 -0.90 -8.02 -1.98
CA ILE A 17 -0.20 -8.01 -3.26
C ILE A 17 -1.03 -8.78 -4.29
N LEU A 18 -1.43 -8.11 -5.36
CA LEU A 18 -2.20 -8.69 -6.48
C LEU A 18 -1.28 -9.19 -7.60
N SER A 19 -0.19 -8.47 -7.86
CA SER A 19 0.85 -8.89 -8.81
C SER A 19 2.22 -8.40 -8.36
N ALA A 20 3.25 -9.12 -8.77
CA ALA A 20 4.64 -8.77 -8.54
C ALA A 20 5.47 -9.11 -9.78
N GLU A 21 6.17 -8.12 -10.33
CA GLU A 21 6.93 -8.25 -11.57
C GLU A 21 8.32 -7.62 -11.41
N LYS A 22 9.34 -8.20 -12.03
CA LYS A 22 10.66 -7.56 -12.13
C LYS A 22 10.56 -6.36 -13.08
N ILE A 23 11.21 -5.26 -12.70
CA ILE A 23 11.29 -4.08 -13.56
C ILE A 23 12.41 -4.31 -14.60
N PRO A 24 12.16 -4.09 -15.91
CA PRO A 24 13.20 -4.10 -16.92
C PRO A 24 14.36 -3.16 -16.56
N ASP A 25 15.57 -3.48 -17.01
CA ASP A 25 16.78 -2.67 -16.79
C ASP A 25 17.28 -2.62 -15.33
N THR A 26 16.72 -3.42 -14.41
CA THR A 26 17.25 -3.59 -13.05
C THR A 26 16.94 -4.96 -12.45
N ASP A 27 17.90 -5.50 -11.72
CA ASP A 27 17.82 -6.73 -10.94
C ASP A 27 17.35 -6.51 -9.49
N LYS A 28 17.25 -5.25 -9.06
CA LYS A 28 16.99 -4.88 -7.65
C LYS A 28 15.53 -4.53 -7.36
N LEU A 29 14.75 -4.13 -8.36
CA LEU A 29 13.42 -3.59 -8.15
C LEU A 29 12.33 -4.56 -8.59
N LEU A 30 11.28 -4.64 -7.77
CA LEU A 30 9.99 -5.22 -8.13
C LEU A 30 8.94 -4.12 -8.27
N LYS A 31 8.06 -4.27 -9.26
CA LYS A 31 6.82 -3.55 -9.42
C LYS A 31 5.70 -4.39 -8.82
N LEU A 32 5.04 -3.87 -7.80
CA LEU A 32 3.94 -4.52 -7.10
C LEU A 32 2.64 -3.78 -7.41
N SER A 33 1.57 -4.52 -7.70
CA SER A 33 0.20 -3.99 -7.64
C SER A 33 -0.41 -4.41 -6.31
N VAL A 34 -0.83 -3.44 -5.49
CA VAL A 34 -1.24 -3.69 -4.11
C VAL A 34 -2.64 -3.13 -3.88
N ASP A 35 -3.52 -3.98 -3.35
CA ASP A 35 -4.87 -3.65 -2.93
C ASP A 35 -4.89 -3.23 -1.46
N PHE A 36 -5.38 -2.02 -1.19
CA PHE A 36 -5.58 -1.45 0.15
C PHE A 36 -7.06 -1.44 0.57
N GLY A 37 -7.91 -2.26 -0.05
CA GLY A 37 -9.33 -2.34 0.27
C GLY A 37 -10.14 -1.27 -0.46
N LEU A 38 -11.14 -0.70 0.21
CA LEU A 38 -12.05 0.29 -0.39
C LEU A 38 -11.59 1.71 -0.05
N LYS A 39 -11.66 2.62 -1.02
CA LYS A 39 -11.45 4.04 -0.75
C LYS A 39 -12.62 4.57 0.07
N ASP A 40 -12.34 5.09 1.25
CA ASP A 40 -13.29 5.92 1.99
C ASP A 40 -13.50 7.21 1.18
N SER A 41 -14.55 7.27 0.36
CA SER A 41 -15.05 8.54 -0.13
C SER A 41 -15.60 9.30 1.07
N LEU A 42 -14.82 10.26 1.58
CA LEU A 42 -15.33 11.33 2.44
C LEU A 42 -16.62 11.86 1.80
N VAL A 43 -17.76 11.59 2.45
CA VAL A 43 -18.99 12.30 2.16
C VAL A 43 -18.73 13.73 2.57
N VAL A 44 -18.64 14.63 1.60
CA VAL A 44 -18.67 16.06 1.87
C VAL A 44 -20.10 16.35 2.32
N GLU A 45 -20.32 16.44 3.64
CA GLU A 45 -21.56 17.01 4.17
C GLU A 45 -21.58 18.53 3.89
N THR A 46 -21.88 18.92 2.66
CA THR A 46 -22.42 20.27 2.39
C THR A 46 -23.92 20.21 2.58
N LYS A 47 -24.41 20.77 3.69
CA LYS A 47 -25.83 21.07 3.88
C LYS A 47 -26.35 21.86 2.68
N ALA A 48 -27.23 21.27 1.89
CA ALA A 48 -28.11 21.98 0.98
C ALA A 48 -29.47 21.29 0.96
N THR A 49 -30.47 22.04 1.45
CA THR A 49 -31.92 21.98 1.28
C THR A 49 -32.57 20.70 0.75
N ALA A 50 -33.55 20.22 1.53
CA ALA A 50 -34.49 19.18 1.16
C ALA A 50 -35.25 19.55 -0.12
N GLU A 51 -35.03 18.80 -1.19
CA GLU A 51 -36.01 18.27 -2.15
C GLU A 51 -35.23 17.55 -3.26
N ASP A 52 -35.58 16.28 -3.49
CA ASP A 52 -35.05 15.35 -4.50
C ASP A 52 -33.57 14.97 -4.46
N VAL A 53 -33.21 14.06 -3.54
CA VAL A 53 -31.98 13.26 -3.66
C VAL A 53 -32.36 11.78 -3.76
N ALA A 54 -32.39 11.27 -4.99
CA ALA A 54 -32.38 9.84 -5.23
C ALA A 54 -31.15 9.22 -4.55
N LEU A 55 -31.36 8.21 -3.70
CA LEU A 55 -30.29 7.39 -3.14
C LEU A 55 -29.52 6.74 -4.30
N GLN A 56 -28.40 7.35 -4.69
CA GLN A 56 -27.41 6.69 -5.53
C GLN A 56 -26.53 5.85 -4.60
N PRO A 57 -26.43 4.52 -4.78
CA PRO A 57 -25.50 3.72 -4.01
C PRO A 57 -24.08 4.20 -4.34
N SER A 58 -23.37 4.65 -3.30
CA SER A 58 -21.98 5.07 -3.40
C SER A 58 -21.13 3.93 -3.95
N LYS A 59 -20.58 4.12 -5.14
CA LYS A 59 -19.72 3.14 -5.81
C LYS A 59 -18.40 3.06 -5.02
N GLN A 60 -18.29 2.08 -4.13
CA GLN A 60 -17.05 1.83 -3.39
C GLN A 60 -15.99 1.34 -4.38
N GLU A 61 -15.01 2.19 -4.71
CA GLU A 61 -13.93 1.85 -5.62
C GLU A 61 -12.73 1.24 -4.86
N PRO A 62 -12.08 0.21 -5.43
CA PRO A 62 -10.92 -0.41 -4.82
C PRO A 62 -9.70 0.56 -4.84
N ASP A 63 -8.93 0.57 -3.75
CA ASP A 63 -7.68 1.33 -3.61
C ASP A 63 -6.49 0.48 -4.05
N ILE A 64 -6.33 0.35 -5.37
CA ILE A 64 -5.19 -0.37 -5.96
C ILE A 64 -4.09 0.62 -6.32
N ARG A 65 -2.87 0.36 -5.84
CA ARG A 65 -1.71 1.24 -6.07
C ARG A 65 -0.50 0.48 -6.57
N GLN A 66 0.28 1.13 -7.43
CA GLN A 66 1.60 0.65 -7.82
C GLN A 66 2.64 1.00 -6.75
N ILE A 67 3.40 0.01 -6.30
CA ILE A 67 4.51 0.16 -5.36
C ILE A 67 5.78 -0.38 -6.02
N VAL A 68 6.84 0.42 -6.02
CA VAL A 68 8.16 -0.02 -6.49
C VAL A 68 9.03 -0.31 -5.27
N SER A 69 9.54 -1.53 -5.16
CA SER A 69 10.27 -1.98 -3.97
C SER A 69 11.61 -2.63 -4.32
N GLY A 70 12.66 -2.29 -3.56
CA GLY A 70 14.04 -2.76 -3.76
C GLY A 70 14.33 -4.15 -3.22
N ILE A 71 13.39 -5.09 -3.33
CA ILE A 71 13.43 -6.40 -2.66
C ILE A 71 13.65 -7.58 -3.63
N SER A 72 13.92 -7.32 -4.91
CA SER A 72 14.04 -8.37 -5.94
C SER A 72 15.08 -9.44 -5.58
N ALA A 73 16.18 -9.07 -4.91
CA ALA A 73 17.21 -10.01 -4.48
C ALA A 73 16.73 -11.06 -3.46
N TYR A 74 15.69 -10.74 -2.69
CA TYR A 74 15.11 -11.66 -1.70
C TYR A 74 14.02 -12.56 -2.28
N PHE A 75 13.49 -12.20 -3.46
CA PHE A 75 12.42 -12.92 -4.14
C PHE A 75 12.80 -13.17 -5.61
N PRO A 76 13.68 -14.16 -5.88
CA PRO A 76 14.06 -14.53 -7.24
C PRO A 76 12.85 -14.87 -8.12
N ASP A 77 11.85 -15.50 -7.53
CA ASP A 77 10.51 -15.69 -8.05
C ASP A 77 9.54 -14.70 -7.36
N PRO A 78 9.08 -13.65 -8.06
CA PRO A 78 8.13 -12.69 -7.49
C PRO A 78 6.72 -13.26 -7.26
N GLU A 79 6.32 -14.35 -7.92
CA GLU A 79 4.95 -14.88 -7.81
C GLU A 79 4.60 -15.33 -6.39
N VAL A 80 5.61 -15.73 -5.61
CA VAL A 80 5.45 -16.09 -4.18
C VAL A 80 4.94 -14.94 -3.31
N LEU A 81 5.01 -13.70 -3.80
CA LEU A 81 4.46 -12.53 -3.12
C LEU A 81 2.96 -12.36 -3.35
N VAL A 82 2.41 -12.91 -4.43
CA VAL A 82 1.00 -12.75 -4.78
C VAL A 82 0.11 -13.38 -3.72
N GLY A 83 -0.89 -12.62 -3.28
CA GLY A 83 -1.81 -13.02 -2.22
C GLY A 83 -1.32 -12.72 -0.81
N LYS A 84 -0.02 -12.45 -0.59
CA LYS A 84 0.50 -12.05 0.72
C LYS A 84 -0.08 -10.70 1.15
N LYS A 85 -0.33 -10.58 2.46
CA LYS A 85 -0.67 -9.32 3.13
C LYS A 85 0.57 -8.79 3.81
N CYS A 86 0.95 -7.56 3.49
CA CYS A 86 2.13 -6.91 4.05
C CYS A 86 1.77 -5.51 4.57
N MET A 87 2.64 -4.94 5.40
CA MET A 87 2.54 -3.55 5.84
C MET A 87 3.15 -2.60 4.79
N PHE A 88 2.48 -1.48 4.51
CA PHE A 88 2.96 -0.44 3.59
C PHE A 88 2.75 0.95 4.17
N VAL A 89 3.65 1.88 3.88
CA VAL A 89 3.44 3.30 4.13
C VAL A 89 2.70 3.91 2.93
N THR A 90 1.54 4.53 3.16
CA THR A 90 0.57 4.90 2.11
C THR A 90 0.37 6.40 1.90
N ASN A 91 1.00 7.26 2.69
CA ASN A 91 0.86 8.71 2.59
C ASN A 91 2.18 9.46 2.31
N LEU A 92 3.16 8.75 1.75
CA LEU A 92 4.35 9.38 1.18
C LEU A 92 3.99 10.05 -0.15
N GLU A 93 4.69 11.14 -0.47
CA GLU A 93 4.62 11.71 -1.81
C GLU A 93 5.04 10.66 -2.86
N PRO A 94 4.31 10.54 -3.99
CA PRO A 94 4.69 9.63 -5.06
C PRO A 94 6.11 9.90 -5.55
N ARG A 95 6.87 8.84 -5.81
CA ARG A 95 8.25 8.94 -6.32
C ARG A 95 8.43 8.15 -7.60
N LYS A 96 9.01 8.77 -8.63
CA LYS A 96 9.40 8.06 -9.85
C LYS A 96 10.75 7.35 -9.65
N ILE A 97 10.79 6.05 -9.91
CA ILE A 97 11.96 5.19 -9.81
C ILE A 97 12.09 4.42 -11.13
N ARG A 98 13.14 4.72 -11.91
CA ARG A 98 13.37 4.12 -13.24
C ARG A 98 12.15 4.18 -14.17
N GLY A 99 11.43 5.30 -14.16
CA GLY A 99 10.23 5.51 -14.99
C GLY A 99 8.92 4.99 -14.40
N TYR A 100 8.96 4.23 -13.30
CA TYR A 100 7.78 3.73 -12.61
C TYR A 100 7.45 4.62 -11.41
N GLU A 101 6.19 4.99 -11.26
CA GLU A 101 5.72 5.76 -10.10
C GLU A 101 5.41 4.82 -8.93
N SER A 102 6.06 5.05 -7.79
CA SER A 102 5.75 4.37 -6.52
C SER A 102 4.83 5.23 -5.69
N ASN A 103 3.63 4.71 -5.39
CA ASN A 103 2.58 5.39 -4.63
C ASN A 103 2.53 4.92 -3.16
N GLY A 104 3.72 4.65 -2.60
CA GLY A 104 3.93 4.17 -1.25
C GLY A 104 5.25 3.44 -1.11
N MET A 105 5.41 2.77 0.03
CA MET A 105 6.62 2.02 0.38
C MET A 105 6.25 0.73 1.09
N LEU A 106 6.84 -0.40 0.69
CA LEU A 106 6.75 -1.65 1.44
C LEU A 106 7.51 -1.50 2.77
N PHE A 107 6.83 -1.77 3.88
CA PHE A 107 7.42 -1.70 5.21
C PHE A 107 7.90 -3.10 5.62
N ALA A 108 9.20 -3.32 5.44
CA ALA A 108 9.88 -4.59 5.70
C ALA A 108 11.13 -4.35 6.55
N VAL A 109 11.68 -5.42 7.11
CA VAL A 109 12.89 -5.37 7.95
C VAL A 109 14.04 -6.07 7.25
N SER A 110 15.24 -5.52 7.40
CA SER A 110 16.48 -6.15 6.94
C SER A 110 17.63 -5.92 7.92
N THR A 111 18.56 -6.86 8.00
CA THR A 111 19.79 -6.71 8.80
C THR A 111 20.99 -6.39 7.90
N PRO A 112 22.06 -5.79 8.45
CA PRO A 112 23.31 -5.56 7.69
C PRO A 112 23.91 -6.84 7.09
N GLU A 113 23.66 -7.99 7.71
CA GLU A 113 24.12 -9.31 7.27
C GLU A 113 23.26 -9.90 6.13
N GLY A 114 22.22 -9.18 5.70
CA GLY A 114 21.37 -9.56 4.57
C GLY A 114 20.15 -10.38 4.93
N ALA A 115 19.82 -10.58 6.21
CA ALA A 115 18.54 -11.17 6.57
C ALA A 115 17.41 -10.20 6.21
N PHE A 116 16.26 -10.73 5.76
CA PHE A 116 15.11 -9.94 5.34
C PHE A 116 13.81 -10.60 5.81
N SER A 117 12.84 -9.81 6.25
CA SER A 117 11.49 -10.29 6.52
C SER A 117 10.45 -9.25 6.07
N LEU A 118 9.40 -9.75 5.43
CA LEU A 118 8.15 -9.01 5.32
C LEU A 118 7.53 -8.86 6.70
N LEU A 119 6.79 -7.77 6.91
CA LEU A 119 5.90 -7.62 8.05
C LEU A 119 4.51 -8.05 7.60
N GLU A 120 4.14 -9.28 7.93
CA GLU A 120 2.85 -9.88 7.59
C GLU A 120 1.93 -9.83 8.83
N PRO A 121 0.74 -9.20 8.75
CA PRO A 121 -0.23 -9.25 9.84
C PRO A 121 -0.92 -10.62 9.87
N ALA A 122 -1.59 -10.94 10.97
CA ALA A 122 -2.42 -12.14 11.07
C ALA A 122 -3.49 -12.23 9.96
N ASP A 123 -3.90 -13.44 9.62
CA ASP A 123 -4.83 -13.71 8.50
C ASP A 123 -6.19 -13.00 8.64
N ALA A 124 -6.65 -12.75 9.86
CA ALA A 124 -7.90 -12.04 10.13
C ALA A 124 -7.87 -10.54 9.77
N ILE A 125 -6.70 -9.94 9.57
CA ILE A 125 -6.58 -8.50 9.34
C ILE A 125 -6.76 -8.19 7.84
N PRO A 126 -7.81 -7.44 7.43
CA PRO A 126 -8.09 -7.20 6.03
C PRO A 126 -7.18 -6.11 5.42
N PRO A 127 -7.04 -6.06 4.08
CA PRO A 127 -6.45 -4.92 3.39
C PRO A 127 -7.13 -3.60 3.78
N GLY A 128 -6.35 -2.53 3.87
CA GLY A 128 -6.79 -1.20 4.29
C GLY A 128 -6.74 -0.94 5.79
N ALA A 129 -6.63 -1.99 6.62
CA ALA A 129 -6.47 -1.83 8.06
C ALA A 129 -5.22 -0.98 8.40
N LYS A 130 -5.39 0.01 9.27
CA LYS A 130 -4.32 0.94 9.68
C LYS A 130 -3.53 0.38 10.86
N ALA A 131 -2.21 0.54 10.84
CA ALA A 131 -1.38 0.36 12.02
C ALA A 131 -1.69 1.47 13.05
N LYS A 132 -1.43 1.19 14.33
CA LYS A 132 -1.60 2.11 15.45
C LYS A 132 -0.31 2.18 16.26
#